data_AF-A0A8B9RWV7-F1
#
_entry.id   AF-A0A8B9RWV7-F1
#
_cell.length_a   1.000
_cell.length_b   1.000
_cell.length_c   1.000
_cell.angle_alpha   90.00
_cell.angle_beta   90.00
_cell.angle_gamma   90.00
#
_symmetry.space_group_name_H-M   'P 1'
#
loop_
_entity.id
_entity.type
_entity.pdbx_description
1 polymer ?
#
loop_
_entity_poly.entity_id
_entity_poly.type
_entity_poly.pdbx_seq_one_letter_code
_entity_poly.pdbx_strand_id
1 'polypeptide(L)' 'LSPYLYLVLDHSNRIDSGEVISQHQLCDVGEFLCRDRVTCVSQHWLCDGEPDCPDDSDESLDTCK' A
#
# COMPACT_ATOMS: atom_id res chain seq x y z
N LEU A 1 -18.67 -11.79 -32.25
CA LEU A 1 -18.33 -12.56 -31.03
C LEU A 1 -17.41 -11.66 -30.21
N SER A 2 -18.01 -10.86 -29.32
CA SER A 2 -17.38 -9.66 -28.77
C SER A 2 -16.57 -9.99 -27.52
N PRO A 3 -15.33 -9.47 -27.37
CA PRO A 3 -14.38 -9.78 -26.27
C PRO A 3 -14.81 -9.26 -24.88
N TYR A 4 -16.06 -8.84 -24.72
CA TYR A 4 -16.63 -8.23 -23.51
C TYR A 4 -16.95 -9.22 -22.39
N LEU A 5 -16.68 -10.52 -22.56
CA LEU A 5 -16.98 -11.52 -21.54
C LEU A 5 -15.87 -11.63 -20.46
N TYR A 6 -14.76 -10.89 -20.57
CA TYR A 6 -13.59 -11.01 -19.68
C TYR A 6 -13.33 -9.81 -18.74
N LEU A 7 -14.15 -8.76 -18.75
CA LEU A 7 -13.90 -7.54 -17.95
C LEU A 7 -14.79 -7.45 -16.72
N VAL A 8 -14.73 -8.47 -15.84
CA VAL A 8 -15.28 -8.39 -14.47
C VAL A 8 -14.20 -8.64 -13.40
N LEU A 9 -13.00 -8.10 -13.61
CA LEU A 9 -11.92 -8.03 -12.61
C LEU A 9 -11.59 -6.54 -12.46
N ASP A 10 -12.27 -5.79 -11.60
CA ASP A 10 -11.69 -5.39 -10.32
C ASP A 10 -12.75 -4.61 -9.51
N HIS A 11 -13.48 -5.28 -8.61
CA HIS A 11 -14.43 -4.65 -7.66
C HIS A 11 -13.64 -4.01 -6.52
N SER A 12 -12.76 -3.09 -6.86
CA SER A 12 -11.61 -2.74 -6.04
C SER A 12 -11.16 -1.28 -6.26
N ASN A 13 -12.01 -0.43 -6.83
CA ASN A 13 -11.77 1.01 -6.81
C ASN A 13 -12.80 1.65 -5.86
N ARG A 14 -12.34 2.15 -4.70
CA ARG A 14 -13.17 2.96 -3.80
C ARG A 14 -12.91 4.42 -4.13
N ILE A 15 -13.98 5.21 -4.29
CA ILE A 15 -13.89 6.65 -4.56
C ILE A 15 -13.76 7.34 -3.19
N ASP A 16 -12.61 7.95 -2.91
CA ASP A 16 -12.49 8.98 -1.87
C ASP A 16 -12.14 10.31 -2.55
N SER A 17 -12.91 11.34 -2.24
CA SER A 17 -12.68 12.72 -2.70
C SER A 17 -12.58 12.95 -4.23
N GLY A 18 -12.98 11.98 -5.06
CA GLY A 18 -13.07 12.11 -6.51
C GLY A 18 -11.87 11.61 -7.32
N GLU A 19 -10.91 10.94 -6.70
CA GLU A 19 -9.79 10.28 -7.37
C GLU A 19 -10.07 8.75 -7.47
N VAL A 20 -9.72 8.14 -8.62
CA VAL A 20 -9.81 6.69 -8.81
C VAL A 20 -8.65 6.01 -8.07
N ILE A 21 -8.89 5.59 -6.83
CA ILE A 21 -7.88 4.93 -6.00
C ILE A 21 -7.65 3.51 -6.53
N SER A 22 -6.64 3.34 -7.38
CA SER A 22 -6.19 2.02 -7.82
C SER A 22 -5.74 1.22 -6.59
N GLN A 23 -6.06 -0.08 -6.51
CA GLN A 23 -5.66 -1.03 -5.44
C GLN A 23 -4.15 -1.13 -5.17
N HIS A 24 -3.35 -0.26 -5.77
CA HIS A 24 -1.95 -0.03 -5.44
C HIS A 24 -1.76 0.98 -4.28
N GLN A 25 -2.85 1.54 -3.75
CA GLN A 25 -2.82 2.63 -2.77
C GLN A 25 -3.56 2.19 -1.49
N LEU A 26 -2.98 1.21 -0.78
CA LEU A 26 -3.39 0.87 0.59
C LEU A 26 -2.94 1.93 1.61
N CYS A 27 -1.89 2.67 1.27
CA CYS A 27 -1.36 3.78 2.06
C CYS A 27 -1.36 5.06 1.24
N ASP A 28 -1.29 6.21 1.91
CA ASP A 28 -1.25 7.52 1.27
C ASP A 28 0.10 7.79 0.57
N VAL A 29 0.16 8.85 -0.23
CA VAL A 29 1.40 9.22 -0.90
C VAL A 29 2.41 9.68 0.15
N GLY A 30 3.58 9.03 0.18
CA GLY A 30 4.56 9.29 1.25
C GLY A 30 4.41 8.38 2.48
N GLU A 31 3.52 7.39 2.42
CA GLU A 31 3.46 6.31 3.38
C GLU A 31 4.04 5.01 2.80
N PHE A 32 4.57 4.19 3.69
CA PHE A 32 5.10 2.86 3.42
C PHE A 32 4.16 1.79 3.98
N LEU A 33 3.81 0.84 3.14
CA LEU A 33 3.02 -0.32 3.53
C LEU A 33 3.94 -1.36 4.18
N CYS A 34 3.69 -1.65 5.46
CA CYS A 34 4.36 -2.71 6.18
C CYS A 34 4.19 -4.07 5.47
N ARG A 35 5.06 -5.03 5.79
CA ARG A 35 5.05 -6.36 5.16
C ARG A 35 3.75 -7.15 5.37
N ASP A 36 3.03 -6.84 6.45
CA ASP A 36 1.69 -7.38 6.72
C ASP A 36 0.63 -6.93 5.69
N ARG A 37 0.91 -5.86 4.92
CA ARG A 37 -0.01 -5.26 3.94
C ARG A 37 -1.32 -4.76 4.55
N VAL A 38 -1.30 -4.42 5.83
CA VAL A 38 -2.42 -3.83 6.57
C VAL A 38 -2.01 -2.51 7.21
N THR A 39 -0.82 -2.46 7.80
CA THR A 39 -0.31 -1.27 8.47
C THR A 39 0.44 -0.36 7.49
N CYS A 40 0.12 0.93 7.57
CA CYS A 40 0.82 2.00 6.87
C CYS A 40 1.58 2.83 7.90
N VAL A 41 2.84 3.15 7.58
CA VAL A 41 3.70 4.00 8.38
C VAL A 41 4.22 5.13 7.50
N SER A 42 4.60 6.28 8.08
CA SER A 42 5.19 7.34 7.28
C SER A 42 6.53 6.90 6.69
N GLN A 43 6.86 7.29 5.47
CA GLN A 43 8.20 7.04 4.90
C GLN A 43 9.34 7.65 5.73
N HIS A 44 9.03 8.66 6.54
CA HIS A 44 9.95 9.28 7.48
C HIS A 44 10.30 8.38 8.69
N TRP A 45 9.48 7.37 8.96
CA TRP A 45 9.71 6.39 10.03
C TRP A 45 10.47 5.16 9.53
N LEU A 46 10.82 5.11 8.24
CA LEU A 46 11.71 4.08 7.73
C LEU A 46 13.13 4.34 8.19
N CYS A 47 13.78 3.33 8.78
CA CYS A 47 15.14 3.39 9.29
C CYS A 47 15.34 4.44 10.40
N ASP A 48 14.31 4.71 11.18
CA ASP A 48 14.35 5.70 12.26
C ASP A 48 15.07 5.16 13.51
N GLY A 49 15.13 3.84 13.66
CA GLY A 49 15.67 3.15 14.83
C GLY A 49 14.59 2.71 15.83
N GLU A 50 13.32 3.07 15.61
CA GLU A 50 12.16 2.57 16.33
C GLU A 50 11.28 1.72 15.39
N PRO A 51 10.75 0.57 15.85
CA PRO A 51 9.86 -0.24 15.03
C PRO A 51 8.42 0.27 15.06
N ASP A 52 8.01 0.90 13.96
CA ASP A 52 6.66 1.40 13.75
C ASP A 52 5.74 0.34 13.11
N CYS A 53 6.30 -0.60 12.33
CA CYS A 53 5.52 -1.74 11.86
C CYS A 53 5.40 -2.83 12.96
N PRO A 54 4.25 -3.53 13.04
CA PRO A 54 4.10 -4.66 13.97
C PRO A 54 5.06 -5.83 13.68
N ASP A 55 5.56 -5.91 12.45
CA ASP A 55 6.54 -6.89 11.98
C ASP A 55 7.96 -6.30 11.83
N ASP A 56 8.24 -5.10 12.36
CA ASP A 56 9.59 -4.47 12.30
C ASP A 56 10.10 -4.33 10.85
N SER A 57 9.14 -4.25 9.92
CA SER A 57 9.39 -4.34 8.49
C SER A 57 9.84 -3.02 7.89
N ASP A 58 9.50 -1.92 8.55
CA ASP A 58 10.05 -0.58 8.34
C ASP A 58 11.55 -0.51 8.66
N GLU A 59 11.99 -1.20 9.72
CA GLU A 59 13.40 -1.25 10.17
C GLU A 59 14.21 -2.41 9.56
N SER A 60 13.57 -3.24 8.73
CA SER A 60 14.22 -4.37 8.08
C SER A 60 15.28 -3.93 7.05
N LEU A 61 16.43 -4.61 7.00
CA LEU A 61 17.53 -4.39 6.01
C LEU A 61 17.13 -4.48 4.53
N ASP A 62 15.97 -5.08 4.25
CA ASP A 62 15.42 -5.14 2.90
C ASP A 62 14.72 -3.83 2.51
N THR A 63 14.09 -3.18 3.49
CA THR A 63 13.41 -1.89 3.39
C THR A 63 14.41 -0.74 3.55
N CYS A 64 15.35 -0.88 4.48
CA CYS A 64 16.40 0.08 4.77
C CYS A 64 17.63 -0.14 3.87
N LYS A 65 17.65 0.52 2.71
CA LYS A 65 18.71 0.43 1.69
C LYS A 65 19.51 1.71 1.55
#